data_AF-A0A8S9WAG3-F1
#
_entry.id   AF-A0A8S9WAG3-F1
#
_cell.length_a   1.000
_cell.length_b   1.000
_cell.length_c   1.000
_cell.angle_alpha   90.00
_cell.angle_beta   90.00
_cell.angle_gamma   90.00
#
_symmetry.space_group_name_H-M   'P 1'
#
loop_
_entity.id
_entity.type
_entity.pdbx_description
1 polymer ?
#
loop_
_entity_poly.entity_id
_entity_poly.type
_entity_poly.pdbx_seq_one_letter_code
_entity_poly.pdbx_strand_id
1 'polypeptide(L)'
;MKFEDLVRVLEEEKKPTMSRIAPGFYSAVQEYISELEEADRKISRRHSEESIMIQYELKNALSTVDKIFSRRTRKIIKMASGKAFSKNPTNVAHDIENMTPEERHVYQQVLDAILSGKKNTIEPILGILTENEP
;
A
#
# COMPACT_ATOMS: atom_id res chain seq x y z
N MET A 1 12.37 10.11 -10.10
CA MET A 1 11.69 8.84 -10.45
C MET A 1 11.30 8.92 -11.92
N LYS A 2 11.11 7.80 -12.62
CA LYS A 2 10.57 7.75 -13.98
C LYS A 2 9.40 6.76 -14.08
N PHE A 3 8.66 6.78 -15.18
CA PHE A 3 7.55 5.86 -15.41
C PHE A 3 7.97 4.38 -15.28
N GLU A 4 9.16 4.00 -15.76
CA GLU A 4 9.65 2.63 -15.67
C GLU A 4 9.84 2.15 -14.23
N ASP A 5 10.15 3.04 -13.30
CA ASP A 5 10.27 2.70 -11.88
C ASP A 5 8.91 2.26 -11.31
N LEU A 6 7.83 2.96 -11.69
CA LEU A 6 6.46 2.58 -11.32
C LEU A 6 6.09 1.23 -11.91
N VAL A 7 6.43 0.98 -13.17
CA VAL A 7 6.17 -0.31 -13.83
C VAL A 7 6.91 -1.43 -13.10
N ARG A 8 8.19 -1.23 -12.74
CA ARG A 8 8.97 -2.22 -11.98
C ARG A 8 8.33 -2.55 -10.63
N VAL A 9 7.90 -1.53 -9.89
CA VAL A 9 7.19 -1.75 -8.61
C VAL A 9 5.88 -2.50 -8.84
N LEU A 10 5.09 -2.13 -9.85
CA LEU A 10 3.84 -2.81 -10.15
C LEU A 10 4.04 -4.29 -10.51
N GLU A 11 5.11 -4.61 -11.26
CA GLU A 11 5.48 -5.98 -11.61
C GLU A 11 5.90 -6.78 -10.38
N GLU A 12 6.74 -6.22 -9.50
CA GLU A 12 7.13 -6.84 -8.24
C GLU A 12 5.91 -7.13 -7.34
N GLU A 13 4.92 -6.24 -7.35
CA GLU A 13 3.68 -6.42 -6.58
C GLU A 13 2.75 -7.52 -7.11
N LYS A 14 3.07 -8.17 -8.24
CA LYS A 14 2.39 -9.42 -8.66
C LYS A 14 2.75 -10.60 -7.76
N LYS A 15 3.91 -10.57 -7.09
CA LYS A 15 4.34 -11.64 -6.18
C LYS A 15 3.43 -11.71 -4.96
N PRO A 16 3.25 -12.89 -4.33
CA PRO A 16 2.41 -13.02 -3.13
C PRO A 16 2.93 -12.22 -1.94
N THR A 17 4.26 -12.13 -1.79
CA THR A 17 4.93 -11.36 -0.75
C THR A 17 4.94 -9.88 -1.07
N MET A 18 5.05 -9.05 -0.04
CA MET A 18 5.20 -7.60 -0.22
C MET A 18 6.63 -7.27 -0.63
N SER A 19 6.80 -6.57 -1.76
CA SER A 19 8.13 -6.13 -2.20
C SER A 19 8.60 -4.95 -1.34
N ARG A 20 9.92 -4.85 -1.12
CA ARG A 20 10.50 -3.70 -0.43
C ARG A 20 10.52 -2.50 -1.38
N ILE A 21 9.85 -1.43 -0.99
CA ILE A 21 9.94 -0.12 -1.66
C ILE A 21 10.60 0.90 -0.73
N ALA A 22 11.11 1.99 -1.30
CA ALA A 22 11.74 3.04 -0.52
C ALA A 22 10.71 3.71 0.43
N PRO A 23 11.10 4.11 1.66
CA PRO A 23 10.19 4.77 2.60
C PRO A 23 9.54 6.03 2.02
N GLY A 24 10.27 6.82 1.23
CA GLY A 24 9.76 8.02 0.56
C GLY A 24 9.14 7.76 -0.82
N PHE A 25 8.72 6.52 -1.12
CA PHE A 25 8.18 6.16 -2.44
C PHE A 25 7.03 7.08 -2.84
N TYR A 26 6.02 7.26 -1.99
CA TYR A 26 4.85 8.08 -2.33
C TYR A 26 5.19 9.56 -2.53
N SER A 27 6.14 10.11 -1.77
CA SER A 27 6.65 11.47 -1.99
C SER A 27 7.35 11.60 -3.35
N ALA A 28 8.19 10.63 -3.71
CA ALA A 28 8.86 10.63 -5.02
C ALA A 28 7.87 10.46 -6.19
N VAL A 29 6.76 9.73 -5.98
CA VAL A 29 5.65 9.66 -6.95
C VAL A 29 4.97 11.03 -7.09
N GLN A 30 4.69 11.70 -5.97
CA GLN A 30 4.04 13.01 -5.98
C GLN A 30 4.88 14.05 -6.73
N GLU A 31 6.19 14.10 -6.47
CA GLU A 31 7.13 14.96 -7.19
C GLU A 31 7.09 14.68 -8.69
N TYR A 32 7.21 13.41 -9.08
CA TYR A 32 7.19 13.00 -10.48
C TYR A 32 5.88 13.36 -11.21
N ILE A 33 4.72 13.16 -10.58
CA ILE A 33 3.43 13.56 -11.16
C ILE A 33 3.35 15.08 -11.30
N SER A 34 3.83 15.83 -10.29
CA SER A 34 3.82 17.30 -10.31
C SER A 34 4.70 17.86 -11.45
N GLU A 35 5.85 17.23 -11.70
CA GLU A 35 6.74 17.57 -12.82
C GLU A 35 6.05 17.35 -14.17
N LEU A 36 5.34 16.23 -14.37
CA LEU A 36 4.58 15.95 -15.59
C LEU A 36 3.45 16.96 -15.81
N GLU A 37 2.70 17.28 -14.76
CA GLU A 37 1.64 18.29 -14.84
C GLU A 37 2.19 19.69 -15.14
N GLU A 38 3.35 20.05 -14.58
CA GLU A 38 3.99 21.32 -14.88
C GLU A 38 4.52 21.36 -16.31
N ALA A 39 5.07 20.26 -16.81
CA ALA A 39 5.49 20.13 -18.19
C ALA A 39 4.30 20.32 -19.14
N ASP A 40 3.17 19.64 -18.92
CA ASP A 40 1.96 19.81 -19.74
C ASP A 40 1.47 21.27 -19.74
N ARG A 41 1.46 21.93 -18.58
CA ARG A 41 1.06 23.35 -18.46
C ARG A 41 1.94 24.32 -19.26
N LYS A 42 3.23 24.02 -19.43
CA LYS A 42 4.18 24.88 -20.16
C LYS A 42 4.05 24.75 -21.68
N ILE A 43 3.37 23.72 -22.17
CA ILE A 43 3.24 23.48 -23.62
C ILE A 43 2.28 24.50 -24.23
N SER A 44 2.83 25.39 -25.06
CA SER A 44 2.05 26.46 -25.70
C SER A 44 1.09 25.95 -26.78
N ARG A 45 1.42 24.84 -27.45
CA ARG A 45 0.60 24.25 -28.52
C ARG A 45 -0.16 23.03 -28.00
N ARG A 46 -1.45 23.24 -27.68
CA ARG A 46 -2.38 22.13 -27.41
C ARG A 46 -2.38 21.16 -28.59
N HIS A 47 -2.39 19.85 -28.28
CA HIS A 47 -2.36 18.75 -29.26
C HIS A 47 -1.08 18.65 -30.11
N SER A 48 0.01 19.29 -29.70
CA SER A 48 1.33 18.93 -30.19
C SER A 48 1.68 17.49 -29.81
N GLU A 49 2.57 16.86 -30.57
CA GLU A 49 3.09 15.52 -30.26
C GLU A 49 3.62 15.44 -28.83
N GLU A 50 4.37 16.46 -28.40
CA GLU A 50 4.87 16.61 -27.03
C GLU A 50 3.74 16.63 -25.98
N SER A 51 2.67 17.42 -26.20
CA SER A 51 1.52 17.47 -25.28
C SER A 51 0.82 16.12 -25.20
N ILE A 52 0.66 15.42 -26.33
CA ILE A 52 0.03 14.10 -26.36
C ILE A 52 0.88 13.08 -25.57
N MET A 53 2.21 13.12 -25.75
CA MET A 53 3.12 12.21 -25.04
C MET A 53 3.08 12.44 -23.52
N ILE A 54 3.19 13.68 -23.06
CA ILE A 54 3.16 13.98 -21.61
C ILE A 54 1.81 13.60 -21.00
N GLN A 55 0.69 13.91 -21.65
CA GLN A 55 -0.64 13.53 -21.16
C GLN A 55 -0.82 12.01 -21.09
N TYR A 56 -0.26 11.29 -22.07
CA TYR A 56 -0.27 9.83 -22.07
C TYR A 56 0.54 9.26 -20.90
N GLU A 57 1.74 9.79 -20.68
CA GLU A 57 2.61 9.38 -19.56
C GLU A 57 1.96 9.69 -18.21
N LEU A 58 1.42 10.90 -18.02
CA LEU A 58 0.70 11.29 -16.80
C LEU A 58 -0.48 10.35 -16.51
N LYS A 59 -1.32 10.09 -17.51
CA LYS A 59 -2.46 9.17 -17.37
C LYS A 59 -2.01 7.77 -16.95
N ASN A 60 -0.95 7.26 -17.58
CA ASN A 60 -0.44 5.93 -17.30
C ASN A 60 0.23 5.85 -15.92
N ALA A 61 0.99 6.88 -15.54
CA ALA A 61 1.60 6.99 -14.23
C ALA A 61 0.53 6.96 -13.12
N LEU A 62 -0.50 7.79 -13.22
CA LEU A 62 -1.63 7.81 -12.28
C LEU A 62 -2.33 6.44 -12.19
N SER A 63 -2.63 5.81 -13.33
CA SER A 63 -3.24 4.48 -13.34
C SER A 63 -2.33 3.41 -12.71
N THR A 64 -1.02 3.52 -12.90
CA THR A 64 -0.04 2.56 -12.39
C THR A 64 0.11 2.70 -10.87
N VAL A 65 0.18 3.92 -10.36
CA VAL A 65 0.23 4.23 -8.93
C VAL A 65 -1.03 3.73 -8.21
N ASP A 66 -2.22 3.95 -8.79
CA ASP A 66 -3.47 3.43 -8.21
C ASP A 66 -3.48 1.90 -8.11
N LYS A 67 -2.99 1.21 -9.16
CA LYS A 67 -2.84 -0.26 -9.13
C LYS A 67 -1.85 -0.72 -8.07
N ILE A 68 -0.71 -0.04 -7.91
CA ILE A 68 0.28 -0.33 -6.86
C ILE A 68 -0.37 -0.18 -5.48
N PHE A 69 -1.01 0.95 -5.23
CA PHE A 69 -1.71 1.24 -3.98
C PHE A 69 -2.76 0.16 -3.67
N SER A 70 -3.60 -0.17 -4.64
CA SER A 70 -4.65 -1.18 -4.51
C SER A 70 -4.09 -2.58 -4.19
N ARG A 71 -3.00 -3.00 -4.84
CA ARG A 71 -2.37 -4.31 -4.58
C ARG A 71 -1.72 -4.37 -3.20
N ARG A 72 -0.95 -3.34 -2.86
CA ARG A 72 -0.25 -3.27 -1.57
C ARG A 72 -1.23 -3.18 -0.41
N THR A 73 -2.29 -2.38 -0.54
CA THR A 73 -3.37 -2.28 0.46
C THR A 73 -4.04 -3.63 0.72
N ARG A 74 -4.34 -4.41 -0.33
CA ARG A 74 -4.90 -5.77 -0.14
C ARG A 74 -3.95 -6.68 0.65
N LYS A 75 -2.64 -6.62 0.38
CA LYS A 75 -1.63 -7.39 1.14
C LYS A 75 -1.56 -6.93 2.60
N ILE A 76 -1.56 -5.62 2.85
CA ILE A 76 -1.57 -5.02 4.19
C ILE A 76 -2.76 -5.52 5.00
N ILE A 77 -3.98 -5.44 4.44
CA ILE A 77 -5.21 -5.92 5.09
C ILE A 77 -5.10 -7.42 5.39
N LYS A 78 -4.65 -8.23 4.42
CA LYS A 78 -4.47 -9.68 4.62
C LYS A 78 -3.50 -9.98 5.76
N MET A 79 -2.39 -9.25 5.85
CA MET A 79 -1.41 -9.41 6.92
C MET A 79 -1.94 -8.97 8.28
N ALA A 80 -2.65 -7.85 8.36
CA ALA A 80 -3.26 -7.36 9.59
C ALA A 80 -4.30 -8.36 10.12
N SER A 81 -5.20 -8.84 9.25
CA SER A 81 -6.14 -9.90 9.57
C SER A 81 -5.44 -11.18 10.02
N GLY A 82 -4.42 -11.63 9.29
CA GLY A 82 -3.65 -12.82 9.64
C GLY A 82 -3.01 -12.73 11.03
N LYS A 83 -2.48 -11.56 11.40
CA LYS A 83 -1.94 -11.32 12.74
C LYS A 83 -3.03 -11.32 13.81
N ALA A 84 -4.17 -10.66 13.56
CA ALA A 84 -5.29 -10.59 14.51
C ALA A 84 -5.85 -11.97 14.88
N PHE A 85 -5.84 -12.91 13.95
CA PHE A 85 -6.33 -14.28 14.15
C PHE A 85 -5.21 -15.30 14.47
N SER A 86 -3.95 -14.87 14.55
CA SER A 86 -2.84 -15.76 14.90
C SER A 86 -2.91 -16.20 16.36
N LYS A 87 -2.62 -17.48 16.62
CA LYS A 87 -2.41 -18.01 17.98
C LYS A 87 -1.08 -17.56 18.59
N ASN A 88 -0.12 -17.15 17.76
CA ASN A 88 1.15 -16.60 18.20
C ASN A 88 1.32 -15.16 17.67
N PRO A 89 0.96 -14.14 18.46
CA PRO A 89 0.96 -12.74 18.03
C PRO A 89 2.36 -12.12 17.90
N THR A 90 3.41 -12.80 18.40
CA THR A 90 4.80 -12.30 18.32
C THR A 90 5.48 -12.64 17.00
N ASN A 91 4.89 -13.50 16.16
CA ASN A 91 5.37 -13.73 14.81
C ASN A 91 4.99 -12.53 13.92
N VAL A 92 5.87 -11.53 13.91
CA VAL A 92 5.78 -10.37 13.03
C VAL A 92 6.05 -10.87 11.63
N ALA A 93 5.06 -10.76 10.74
CA ALA A 93 5.27 -11.05 9.33
C ALA A 93 6.46 -10.20 8.83
N HIS A 94 7.51 -10.87 8.34
CA HIS A 94 8.74 -10.26 7.79
C HIS A 94 8.44 -9.14 6.78
N ASP A 95 7.27 -9.20 6.14
CA ASP A 95 6.81 -8.24 5.14
C ASP A 95 6.44 -6.85 5.71
N ILE A 96 6.31 -6.67 7.04
CA ILE A 96 6.02 -5.35 7.65
C ILE A 96 7.20 -4.37 7.46
N GLU A 97 8.43 -4.88 7.42
CA GLU A 97 9.63 -4.07 7.14
C GLU A 97 9.65 -3.52 5.71
N ASN A 98 8.89 -4.15 4.80
CA ASN A 98 8.78 -3.75 3.39
C ASN A 98 7.71 -2.67 3.14
N MET A 99 6.99 -2.26 4.18
CA MET A 99 6.02 -1.17 4.13
C MET A 99 6.70 0.20 4.21
N THR A 100 6.08 1.18 3.58
CA THR A 100 6.33 2.60 3.88
C THR A 100 5.79 2.97 5.27
N PRO A 101 6.21 4.11 5.86
CA PRO A 101 5.62 4.60 7.11
C PRO A 101 4.09 4.76 7.04
N GLU A 102 3.56 5.27 5.93
CA GLU A 102 2.14 5.49 5.69
C GLU A 102 1.39 4.15 5.65
N GLU A 103 1.94 3.15 4.97
CA GLU A 103 1.36 1.81 4.91
C GLU A 103 1.37 1.10 6.28
N ARG A 104 2.41 1.29 7.09
CA ARG A 104 2.44 0.79 8.47
C ARG A 104 1.34 1.40 9.32
N HIS A 105 1.01 2.67 9.09
CA HIS A 105 -0.11 3.31 9.78
C HIS A 105 -1.44 2.64 9.42
N VAL A 106 -1.69 2.39 8.13
CA VAL A 106 -2.88 1.65 7.66
C VAL A 106 -2.92 0.23 8.24
N TYR A 107 -1.79 -0.48 8.24
CA TYR A 107 -1.67 -1.80 8.85
C TYR A 107 -2.14 -1.80 10.31
N GLN A 108 -1.64 -0.86 11.10
CA GLN A 108 -1.96 -0.76 12.53
C GLN A 108 -3.45 -0.46 12.73
N GLN A 109 -4.02 0.47 11.97
CA GLN A 109 -5.44 0.81 12.06
C GLN A 109 -6.35 -0.38 11.74
N VAL A 110 -6.02 -1.16 10.70
CA VAL A 110 -6.79 -2.37 10.35
C VAL A 110 -6.68 -3.42 11.45
N LEU A 111 -5.48 -3.64 11.98
CA LEU A 111 -5.25 -4.59 13.06
C LEU A 111 -6.07 -4.22 14.30
N ASP A 112 -6.01 -2.96 14.73
CA ASP A 112 -6.72 -2.47 15.91
C ASP A 112 -8.24 -2.58 15.75
N ALA A 113 -8.76 -2.28 14.56
CA ALA A 113 -10.19 -2.41 14.28
C ALA A 113 -10.66 -3.88 14.42
N ILE A 114 -9.89 -4.84 13.90
CA ILE A 114 -10.21 -6.27 14.00
C ILE A 114 -10.14 -6.75 15.45
N LEU A 115 -9.09 -6.38 16.19
CA LEU A 115 -8.92 -6.76 17.60
C LEU A 115 -10.03 -6.17 18.47
N SER A 116 -10.40 -4.90 18.25
CA SER A 116 -11.54 -4.28 18.93
C SER A 116 -12.85 -5.01 18.63
N GLY A 117 -13.07 -5.36 17.35
CA GLY A 117 -14.23 -6.16 16.95
C GLY A 117 -14.27 -7.51 17.66
N LYS A 118 -13.16 -8.25 17.70
CA LYS A 118 -13.05 -9.55 18.39
C LYS A 118 -13.39 -9.43 19.88
N LYS A 119 -12.80 -8.44 20.56
CA LYS A 119 -13.04 -8.16 21.99
C LYS A 119 -14.51 -7.88 22.30
N ASN A 120 -15.19 -7.16 21.42
CA ASN A 120 -16.57 -6.73 21.65
C ASN A 120 -17.63 -7.73 21.15
N THR A 121 -17.24 -8.79 20.43
CA THR A 121 -18.19 -9.71 19.80
C THR A 121 -18.00 -11.15 20.28
N ILE A 122 -16.83 -11.73 20.04
CA ILE A 122 -16.58 -13.17 20.21
C ILE A 122 -16.01 -13.48 21.60
N GLU A 123 -15.16 -12.62 22.17
CA GLU A 123 -14.58 -12.85 23.49
C GLU A 123 -15.63 -13.00 24.61
N PRO A 124 -16.73 -12.22 24.67
CA PRO A 124 -17.78 -12.40 25.67
C PRO A 124 -18.53 -13.74 25.52
N ILE A 125 -18.57 -14.31 24.31
CA ILE A 125 -19.27 -15.57 24.01
C ILE A 125 -18.39 -16.77 24.34
N LEU A 126 -17.13 -16.75 23.92
CA LEU A 126 -16.19 -17.85 24.15
C LEU A 126 -15.67 -17.89 25.58
N GLY A 127 -15.95 -16.86 26.38
CA GLY A 127 -15.27 -16.63 27.65
C GLY A 127 -13.81 -16.24 27.41
N ILE A 128 -13.17 -15.67 28.43
CA ILE A 128 -11.71 -15.50 28.39
C ILE A 128 -11.13 -16.93 28.42
N LEU A 129 -10.71 -17.48 27.28
CA LEU A 129 -10.06 -18.79 27.18
C LEU A 129 -8.63 -18.80 27.76
N THR A 130 -8.40 -18.06 28.84
CA THR A 130 -7.19 -18.01 29.66
C THR A 130 -7.65 -17.48 31.03
N GLU A 131 -7.78 -18.24 32.10
CA GLU A 131 -6.70 -18.86 32.88
C GLU A 131 -7.35 -19.88 33.82
N ASN A 132 -7.50 -21.14 33.42
CA ASN A 132 -7.75 -22.27 34.34
C ASN A 132 -7.62 -23.57 33.55
N GLU A 133 -6.38 -24.01 33.31
CA GLU A 133 -6.08 -25.44 33.29
C GLU A 133 -4.96 -25.69 34.32
N PRO A 134 -5.12 -26.71 35.19
CA PRO A 134 -4.24 -27.00 36.32
C PRO A 134 -2.87 -27.57 35.94
#